data_AF-A0A2J8SMR6-F1
#
_entry.id   AF-A0A2J8SMR6-F1
#
_cell.length_a   1.000
_cell.length_b   1.000
_cell.length_c   1.000
_cell.angle_alpha   90.00
_cell.angle_beta   90.00
_cell.angle_gamma   90.00
#
_symmetry.space_group_name_H-M   'P 1'
#
loop_
_entity.id
_entity.type
_entity.pdbx_description
1 polymer ?
#
loop_
_entity_poly.entity_id
_entity_poly.type
_entity_poly.pdbx_seq_one_letter_code
_entity_poly.pdbx_strand_id
1 'polypeptide(L)'
;MNSLLIGELSPEQPSFEPTKNKELTDEFRELRATVEQMGLMKANHVFFLLYLLHILLLDGAAWLTLWVFGTSFLPFLLCAVLLSAVQAQAGWLQHDFGHLSVFSTSKWNHLLHHFVIGHLKGAPASWWNHMHFQHHAKP
;
A
#
# COMPACT_ATOMS: atom_id res chain seq x y z
N MET A 1 -6.87 -14.38 28.91
CA MET A 1 -6.96 -13.72 27.59
C MET A 1 -6.82 -14.82 26.55
N ASN A 2 -7.86 -15.09 25.76
CA ASN A 2 -7.74 -16.06 24.68
C ASN A 2 -6.87 -15.44 23.59
N SER A 3 -5.88 -16.19 23.10
CA SER A 3 -5.10 -15.78 21.93
C SER A 3 -6.06 -15.57 20.76
N LEU A 4 -5.99 -14.41 20.12
CA LEU A 4 -6.65 -14.18 18.84
C LEU A 4 -6.04 -15.16 17.83
N LEU A 5 -6.82 -16.17 17.45
CA LEU A 5 -6.45 -17.16 16.44
C LEU A 5 -6.58 -16.48 15.05
N ILE A 6 -5.60 -15.65 14.71
CA ILE A 6 -5.52 -14.99 13.41
C ILE A 6 -4.95 -16.01 12.43
N GLY A 7 -5.77 -16.45 11.48
CA GLY A 7 -5.37 -17.39 10.43
C GLY A 7 -5.59 -18.87 10.75
N GLU A 8 -6.08 -19.23 11.94
CA GLU A 8 -6.56 -20.60 12.22
C GLU A 8 -8.07 -20.68 11.95
N LEU A 9 -8.48 -21.80 11.35
CA LEU A 9 -9.88 -22.12 11.13
C LEU A 9 -10.55 -22.41 12.48
N SER A 10 -11.86 -22.17 12.57
CA SER A 10 -12.63 -22.70 13.71
C SER A 10 -12.35 -24.21 13.83
N PRO A 11 -12.30 -24.80 15.04
CA PRO A 11 -12.14 -26.25 15.21
C PRO A 11 -13.14 -27.09 14.39
N GLU A 12 -14.28 -26.50 14.04
CA GLU A 12 -15.36 -27.11 13.26
C GLU A 12 -15.26 -26.82 11.75
N GLN A 13 -14.41 -25.87 11.35
CA GLN A 13 -14.29 -25.42 9.97
C GLN A 13 -13.22 -26.26 9.25
N PRO A 14 -13.56 -26.94 8.15
CA PRO A 14 -12.64 -27.85 7.49
C PRO A 14 -11.44 -27.09 6.89
N SER A 15 -10.24 -27.67 7.01
CA SER A 15 -8.99 -27.13 6.44
C SER A 15 -8.87 -27.24 4.93
N PHE A 16 -9.86 -27.86 4.30
CA PHE A 16 -10.02 -27.97 2.87
C PHE A 16 -11.44 -27.56 2.53
N GLU A 17 -11.62 -26.84 1.42
CA GLU A 17 -12.95 -26.64 0.87
C GLU A 17 -13.45 -27.98 0.29
N PRO A 18 -14.51 -28.60 0.85
CA PRO A 18 -14.97 -29.92 0.39
C PRO A 18 -15.44 -29.91 -1.06
N THR A 19 -15.85 -28.75 -1.54
CA THR A 19 -16.26 -28.45 -2.91
C THR A 19 -15.24 -27.54 -3.59
N LYS A 20 -13.94 -27.83 -3.47
CA LYS A 20 -12.94 -27.13 -4.26
C LYS A 20 -13.22 -27.40 -5.74
N ASN A 21 -13.87 -26.45 -6.39
CA ASN A 21 -14.26 -26.58 -7.79
C ASN A 21 -12.98 -26.60 -8.63
N LYS A 22 -12.67 -27.77 -9.18
CA LYS A 22 -11.46 -27.99 -9.99
C LYS A 22 -11.48 -27.08 -11.22
N GLU A 23 -12.65 -26.94 -11.84
CA GLU A 23 -12.87 -26.06 -13.00
C GLU A 23 -12.53 -24.61 -12.63
N LEU A 24 -13.06 -24.10 -11.52
CA LEU A 24 -12.76 -22.75 -11.02
C LEU A 24 -11.25 -22.56 -10.73
N THR A 25 -10.59 -23.57 -10.15
CA THR A 25 -9.14 -23.51 -9.89
C THR A 25 -8.34 -23.43 -11.19
N ASP A 26 -8.75 -24.18 -12.21
CA ASP A 26 -8.11 -24.20 -13.52
C ASP A 26 -8.38 -22.88 -14.28
N GLU A 27 -9.59 -22.32 -14.18
CA GLU A 27 -9.93 -20.97 -14.69
C GLU A 27 -9.04 -19.88 -14.06
N PHE A 28 -8.84 -19.89 -12.73
CA PHE A 28 -7.94 -18.92 -12.07
C PHE A 28 -6.48 -19.07 -12.53
N ARG A 29 -6.03 -20.30 -12.82
CA ARG A 29 -4.67 -20.54 -13.35
C ARG A 29 -4.53 -20.02 -14.77
N GLU A 30 -5.52 -20.25 -15.62
CA GLU A 30 -5.54 -19.73 -16.98
C GLU A 30 -5.58 -18.19 -16.99
N LEU A 31 -6.41 -17.59 -16.14
CA LEU A 31 -6.45 -16.14 -15.96
C LEU A 31 -5.09 -15.60 -15.54
N ARG A 32 -4.46 -16.21 -14.52
CA ARG A 32 -3.13 -15.79 -14.07
C ARG A 32 -2.08 -15.90 -15.17
N ALA A 33 -2.06 -17.02 -15.89
CA ALA A 33 -1.12 -17.22 -17.01
C ALA A 33 -1.31 -16.15 -18.10
N THR A 34 -2.56 -15.81 -18.40
CA THR A 34 -2.90 -14.75 -19.36
C THR A 34 -2.39 -13.38 -18.88
N VAL A 35 -2.66 -13.01 -17.63
CA VAL A 35 -2.20 -11.74 -17.01
C VAL A 35 -0.67 -11.64 -16.97
N GLU A 36 0.02 -12.74 -16.66
CA GLU A 36 1.49 -12.82 -16.68
C GLU A 36 2.05 -12.68 -18.11
N GLN A 37 1.45 -13.34 -19.11
CA GLN A 37 1.83 -13.22 -20.52
C GLN A 37 1.63 -11.80 -21.07
N MET A 38 0.57 -11.12 -20.66
CA MET A 38 0.33 -9.72 -20.98
C MET A 38 1.33 -8.76 -20.33
N GLY A 39 2.17 -9.26 -19.40
CA GLY A 39 3.15 -8.44 -18.68
C GLY A 39 2.55 -7.53 -17.62
N LEU A 40 1.27 -7.70 -17.26
CA LEU A 40 0.57 -6.86 -16.28
C LEU A 40 1.09 -7.02 -14.85
N MET A 41 1.81 -8.10 -14.58
CA MET A 41 2.48 -8.34 -13.29
C MET A 41 3.87 -7.68 -13.20
N LYS A 42 4.33 -6.97 -14.24
CA LYS A 42 5.63 -6.29 -14.23
C LYS A 42 5.45 -4.84 -13.80
N ALA A 43 5.93 -4.51 -12.60
CA ALA A 43 5.90 -3.14 -12.11
C ALA A 43 6.77 -2.20 -12.97
N ASN A 44 6.25 -0.99 -13.22
CA ASN A 44 7.00 0.06 -13.90
C ASN A 44 7.73 0.92 -12.86
N HIS A 45 9.03 0.69 -12.66
CA HIS A 45 9.81 1.41 -11.65
C HIS A 45 9.88 2.92 -11.91
N VAL A 46 9.85 3.36 -13.18
CA VAL A 46 9.87 4.79 -13.53
C VAL A 46 8.58 5.47 -13.08
N PHE A 47 7.44 4.81 -13.26
CA PHE A 47 6.16 5.30 -12.75
C PHE A 47 6.21 5.49 -11.22
N PHE A 48 6.67 4.49 -10.47
CA PHE A 48 6.76 4.58 -9.00
C PHE A 48 7.75 5.65 -8.53
N LEU A 49 8.87 5.83 -9.24
CA LEU A 49 9.82 6.91 -8.96
C LEU A 49 9.18 8.29 -9.18
N LEU A 50 8.53 8.49 -10.33
CA LEU A 50 7.84 9.75 -10.63
C LEU A 50 6.68 10.00 -9.67
N TYR A 51 5.99 8.95 -9.24
CA TYR A 51 4.90 9.07 -8.27
C TYR A 51 5.42 9.49 -6.89
N LEU A 52 6.53 8.91 -6.42
CA LEU A 52 7.19 9.37 -5.20
C LEU A 52 7.65 10.83 -5.31
N LEU A 53 8.27 11.21 -6.43
CA LEU A 53 8.71 12.58 -6.67
C LEU A 53 7.52 13.56 -6.67
N HIS A 54 6.41 13.20 -7.31
CA HIS A 54 5.18 13.98 -7.32
C HIS A 54 4.67 14.24 -5.89
N ILE A 55 4.61 13.21 -5.04
CA ILE A 55 4.20 13.33 -3.64
C ILE A 55 5.13 14.28 -2.88
N LEU A 56 6.46 14.14 -3.04
CA LEU A 56 7.44 15.01 -2.38
C LEU A 56 7.34 16.47 -2.84
N LEU A 57 7.09 16.70 -4.13
CA LEU A 57 6.89 18.04 -4.68
C LEU A 57 5.62 18.69 -4.15
N LEU A 58 4.51 17.94 -4.05
CA LEU A 58 3.26 18.44 -3.48
C LEU A 58 3.40 18.75 -1.98
N ASP A 59 4.11 17.90 -1.23
CA ASP A 59 4.37 18.12 0.20
C ASP A 59 5.19 19.41 0.39
N GLY A 60 6.29 19.55 -0.36
CA GLY A 60 7.10 20.77 -0.35
C GLY A 60 6.32 22.01 -0.77
N ALA A 61 5.47 21.90 -1.81
CA ALA A 61 4.62 23.01 -2.27
C ALA A 61 3.59 23.44 -1.23
N ALA A 62 3.04 22.50 -0.45
CA ALA A 62 2.11 22.81 0.62
C ALA A 62 2.76 23.67 1.71
N TRP A 63 3.94 23.27 2.19
CA TRP A 63 4.69 24.05 3.17
C TRP A 63 5.19 25.39 2.61
N LEU A 64 5.62 25.39 1.34
CA LEU A 64 6.03 26.62 0.66
C LEU A 64 4.88 27.62 0.54
N THR A 65 3.65 27.15 0.34
CA THR A 65 2.45 28.00 0.30
C THR A 65 2.30 28.80 1.59
N LEU A 66 2.45 28.15 2.75
CA LEU A 66 2.40 28.84 4.04
C LEU A 66 3.59 29.77 4.25
N TRP A 67 4.77 29.37 3.80
CA TRP A 67 5.98 30.17 3.98
C TRP A 67 5.97 31.47 3.17
N VAL A 68 5.51 31.42 1.91
CA VAL A 68 5.49 32.58 1.00
C VAL A 68 4.27 33.48 1.23
N PHE A 69 3.08 32.88 1.41
CA PHE A 69 1.81 33.63 1.45
C PHE A 69 1.26 33.83 2.88
N GLY A 70 1.97 33.33 3.89
CA GLY A 70 1.57 33.39 5.30
C GLY A 70 0.44 32.42 5.65
N THR A 71 -0.12 32.59 6.85
CA THR A 71 -1.11 31.68 7.46
C THR A 71 -2.54 32.21 7.42
N SER A 72 -2.85 33.09 6.46
CA SER A 72 -4.24 33.53 6.25
C SER A 72 -5.12 32.37 5.77
N PHE A 73 -6.44 32.55 5.84
CA PHE A 73 -7.41 31.46 5.61
C PHE A 73 -7.19 30.71 4.28
N LEU A 74 -6.93 31.44 3.19
CA LEU A 74 -6.82 30.83 1.85
C LEU A 74 -5.51 30.02 1.65
N PRO A 75 -4.30 30.55 1.92
CA PRO A 75 -3.06 29.76 1.95
C PRO A 75 -3.14 28.55 2.89
N PHE A 76 -3.74 28.72 4.06
CA PHE A 76 -3.96 27.62 5.00
C PHE A 76 -4.84 26.52 4.40
N LEU A 77 -5.99 26.89 3.83
CA LEU A 77 -6.89 25.94 3.18
C LEU A 77 -6.21 25.21 2.02
N LEU A 78 -5.46 25.93 1.18
CA LEU A 78 -4.72 25.34 0.07
C LEU A 78 -3.66 24.35 0.58
N CYS A 79 -2.87 24.74 1.58
CA CYS A 79 -1.90 23.84 2.21
C CYS A 79 -2.57 22.57 2.76
N ALA A 80 -3.69 22.71 3.48
CA ALA A 80 -4.43 21.58 4.04
C ALA A 80 -4.94 20.61 2.96
N VAL A 81 -5.45 21.14 1.84
CA VAL A 81 -5.89 20.32 0.69
C VAL A 81 -4.70 19.58 0.07
N LEU A 82 -3.57 20.26 -0.15
CA LEU A 82 -2.36 19.65 -0.72
C LEU A 82 -1.81 18.54 0.19
N LEU A 83 -1.66 18.82 1.49
CA LEU A 83 -1.21 17.81 2.45
C LEU A 83 -2.18 16.63 2.56
N SER A 84 -3.50 16.87 2.47
CA SER A 84 -4.48 15.79 2.45
C SER A 84 -4.30 14.88 1.23
N ALA A 85 -4.07 15.46 0.05
CA ALA A 85 -3.78 14.70 -1.16
C ALA A 85 -2.47 13.90 -1.04
N VAL A 86 -1.41 14.53 -0.54
CA VAL A 86 -0.11 13.88 -0.24
C VAL A 86 -0.31 12.68 0.68
N GLN A 87 -1.05 12.83 1.78
CA GLN A 87 -1.26 11.76 2.75
C GLN A 87 -2.06 10.58 2.19
N ALA A 88 -3.06 10.86 1.34
CA ALA A 88 -3.82 9.82 0.65
C ALA A 88 -2.93 9.06 -0.34
N GLN A 89 -2.20 9.78 -1.20
CA GLN A 89 -1.31 9.18 -2.19
C GLN A 89 -0.16 8.39 -1.56
N ALA A 90 0.48 8.93 -0.52
CA ALA A 90 1.51 8.24 0.23
C ALA A 90 1.00 6.95 0.89
N GLY A 91 -0.29 6.91 1.28
CA GLY A 91 -0.95 5.72 1.80
C GLY A 91 -1.02 4.56 0.80
N TRP A 92 -1.33 4.85 -0.46
CA TRP A 92 -1.34 3.86 -1.53
C TRP A 92 0.08 3.46 -1.96
N LEU A 93 0.98 4.45 -2.11
CA LEU A 93 2.36 4.17 -2.50
C LEU A 93 3.07 3.28 -1.47
N GLN A 94 2.92 3.56 -0.16
CA GLN A 94 3.50 2.71 0.86
C GLN A 94 2.85 1.32 0.92
N HIS A 95 1.57 1.20 0.57
CA HIS A 95 0.85 -0.08 0.56
C HIS A 95 1.46 -1.03 -0.47
N ASP A 96 1.75 -0.52 -1.68
CA ASP A 96 2.36 -1.31 -2.75
C ASP A 96 3.79 -1.75 -2.39
N PHE A 97 4.57 -0.89 -1.74
CA PHE A 97 5.86 -1.26 -1.18
C PHE A 97 5.74 -2.27 -0.02
N GLY A 98 4.73 -2.12 0.84
CA GLY A 98 4.45 -3.03 1.95
C GLY A 98 4.09 -4.44 1.48
N HIS A 99 3.42 -4.55 0.34
CA HIS A 99 3.13 -5.82 -0.33
C HIS A 99 4.28 -6.38 -1.18
N LEU A 100 5.43 -5.72 -1.20
CA LEU A 100 6.58 -6.13 -2.02
C LEU A 100 6.27 -6.19 -3.53
N SER A 101 5.30 -5.39 -3.99
CA SER A 101 4.76 -5.48 -5.35
C SER A 101 5.53 -4.66 -6.39
N VAL A 102 6.48 -3.81 -5.96
CA VAL A 102 7.17 -2.88 -6.87
C VAL A 102 8.52 -3.41 -7.34
N PHE A 103 9.38 -3.88 -6.43
CA PHE A 103 10.71 -4.41 -6.78
C PHE A 103 10.75 -5.93 -6.68
N SER A 104 11.55 -6.57 -7.54
CA SER A 104 11.80 -8.02 -7.48
C SER A 104 12.51 -8.46 -6.20
N THR A 105 13.35 -7.60 -5.60
CA THR A 105 14.00 -7.84 -4.32
C THR A 105 13.26 -7.14 -3.18
N SER A 106 12.99 -7.84 -2.09
CA SER A 106 12.29 -7.28 -0.92
C SER A 106 13.01 -6.10 -0.27
N LYS A 107 14.35 -6.04 -0.35
CA LYS A 107 15.18 -4.98 0.26
C LYS A 107 14.73 -3.56 -0.12
N TRP A 108 14.53 -3.31 -1.42
CA TRP A 108 14.14 -1.99 -1.90
C TRP A 108 12.70 -1.63 -1.53
N ASN A 109 11.79 -2.60 -1.62
CA ASN A 109 10.41 -2.43 -1.16
C ASN A 109 10.38 -2.07 0.34
N HIS A 110 11.11 -2.79 1.18
CA HIS A 110 11.17 -2.48 2.61
C HIS A 110 11.76 -1.09 2.86
N LEU A 111 12.89 -0.74 2.24
CA LEU A 111 13.49 0.58 2.45
C LEU A 111 12.51 1.71 2.12
N LEU A 112 11.84 1.63 0.98
CA LEU A 112 10.90 2.65 0.54
C LEU A 112 9.59 2.63 1.33
N HIS A 113 9.10 1.45 1.72
CA HIS A 113 7.98 1.32 2.65
C HIS A 113 8.28 2.07 3.96
N HIS A 114 9.41 1.78 4.61
CA HIS A 114 9.83 2.47 5.85
C HIS A 114 10.00 3.97 5.66
N PHE A 115 10.54 4.41 4.53
CA PHE A 115 10.67 5.82 4.22
C PHE A 115 9.30 6.49 4.10
N VAL A 116 8.40 5.98 3.25
CA VAL A 116 7.10 6.62 2.99
C VAL A 116 6.21 6.58 4.22
N ILE A 117 6.08 5.43 4.89
CA ILE A 117 5.21 5.36 6.08
C ILE A 117 5.82 6.10 7.28
N GLY A 118 7.13 5.99 7.48
CA GLY A 118 7.83 6.61 8.61
C GLY A 118 7.94 8.12 8.48
N HIS A 119 8.53 8.60 7.38
CA HIS A 119 8.86 10.01 7.22
C HIS A 119 7.72 10.84 6.63
N LEU A 120 6.90 10.27 5.73
CA LEU A 120 5.80 11.02 5.11
C LEU A 120 4.50 10.87 5.89
N LYS A 121 4.14 9.65 6.31
CA LYS A 121 2.88 9.42 7.07
C LYS A 121 3.03 9.56 8.57
N GLY A 122 4.25 9.46 9.12
CA GLY A 122 4.49 9.55 10.56
C GLY A 122 4.10 8.29 11.34
N ALA A 123 4.02 7.12 10.71
CA ALA A 123 3.67 5.85 11.34
C ALA A 123 4.76 4.78 11.15
N PRO A 124 4.96 3.86 12.11
CA PRO A 124 5.95 2.80 11.96
C PRO A 124 5.46 1.71 11.00
N ALA A 125 6.35 1.22 10.12
CA ALA A 125 6.04 0.15 9.18
C ALA A 125 5.57 -1.15 9.87
N SER A 126 6.06 -1.42 11.08
CA SER A 126 5.65 -2.58 11.89
C SER A 126 4.17 -2.52 12.29
N TRP A 127 3.66 -1.33 12.65
CA TRP A 127 2.25 -1.15 12.98
C TRP A 127 1.37 -1.39 11.77
N TRP A 128 1.75 -0.85 10.61
CA TRP A 128 0.99 -1.07 9.38
C TRP A 128 0.99 -2.54 8.99
N ASN A 129 2.16 -3.21 8.99
CA ASN A 129 2.23 -4.65 8.72
C ASN A 129 1.31 -5.44 9.66
N HIS A 130 1.33 -5.16 10.96
CA HIS A 130 0.50 -5.86 11.94
C HIS A 130 -1.00 -5.69 11.66
N MET A 131 -1.45 -4.46 11.39
CA MET A 131 -2.86 -4.19 11.10
C MET A 131 -3.27 -4.75 9.73
N HIS A 132 -2.41 -4.61 8.74
CA HIS A 132 -2.69 -5.00 7.37
C HIS A 132 -2.72 -6.51 7.18
N PHE A 133 -1.83 -7.25 7.88
CA PHE A 133 -1.91 -8.71 7.91
C PHE A 133 -3.21 -9.21 8.54
N GLN A 134 -3.73 -8.54 9.57
CA GLN A 134 -5.04 -8.87 10.14
C GLN A 134 -6.18 -8.64 9.14
N HIS A 135 -6.13 -7.52 8.41
CA HIS A 135 -7.10 -7.22 7.36
C HIS A 135 -7.12 -8.29 6.26
N HIS A 136 -5.94 -8.73 5.79
CA HIS A 136 -5.86 -9.74 4.74
C HIS A 136 -6.09 -11.18 5.21
N ALA A 137 -5.94 -11.48 6.50
CA ALA A 137 -6.21 -12.82 7.04
C ALA A 137 -7.71 -13.15 7.04
N LYS A 138 -8.59 -12.15 7.08
CA LYS A 138 -10.06 -12.28 6.99
C LYS A 138 -10.62 -11.14 6.12
N PRO A 139 -10.45 -11.24 4.79
CA PRO A 139 -10.91 -10.20 3.87
C PRO A 139 -12.43 -10.05 3.87
#